data_AF-A0A662MNF4-F1
#
_entry.id   AF-A0A662MNF4-F1
#
_cell.length_a   1.000
_cell.length_b   1.000
_cell.length_c   1.000
_cell.angle_alpha   90.00
_cell.angle_beta   90.00
_cell.angle_gamma   90.00
#
_symmetry.space_group_name_H-M   'P 1'
#
loop_
_entity.id
_entity.type
_entity.pdbx_description
1 polymer ?
#
loop_
_entity_poly.entity_id
_entity_poly.type
_entity_poly.pdbx_seq_one_letter_code
_entity_poly.pdbx_strand_id
1 'polypeptide(L)'
;MILLGLVISGFGYVCLDRVDEAEGYTSVKETEYDVRIYQADPPLKKLMGDIDGDGLIDIPMKYRSDGIYIKFGKNIEYGRTYNATEDYDFAILSNNTDLVFYITLVSDLNDDGIDDLFVKTFSRTYSLPLVHVLYGRRSYPKRIYLDDYGNCSFWDITISGYPDQEAFFGKFILVFDYDNDGRKDLFTSDPEYVFNSSYKGVIYGISGEVLRSKRNITWKDFSFQISGRKYDNDVHNLGFGLYSIDFDGDGNEDWVWSDAFVTLGDNSACGLTMIIYNEGRRLSGNLSIDQFNTTIIPGKDYEDFAGMKYGWELAKGDINRDGIDDLLLKAGGSDGPENSVVNCGEIAVILGSRDRVDRIDLEGSSRIYFNIYGKYAGDAVGTGAVDVADYNNDSYPDILFSSGVSISGFHSGAAFIWLGRENISEMYTWEDAEIAFEGTGGWLEYYGYYTVFEDVNNDGFPDVIVGPSDNLNFFDIFLNKNDPPTVRFLGVEKKEVLRGEENHLWVLCYDDRTPFHDLNITIQLSVDGGEWREL
;
A
#
# COMPACT_ATOMS: atom_id res chain seq x y z
N MET A 1 24.07 21.48 23.99
CA MET A 1 24.95 22.60 23.57
C MET A 1 26.39 22.13 23.64
N ILE A 2 26.89 21.56 22.55
CA ILE A 2 28.29 21.16 22.43
C ILE A 2 28.93 22.14 21.46
N LEU A 3 29.87 22.97 21.94
CA LEU A 3 30.73 23.77 21.08
C LEU A 3 31.91 22.89 20.69
N LEU A 4 31.91 22.37 19.47
CA LEU A 4 33.06 21.70 18.87
C LEU A 4 33.81 22.70 17.99
N GLY A 5 35.00 23.10 18.45
CA GLY A 5 35.99 23.76 17.59
C GLY A 5 36.77 22.67 16.85
N LEU A 6 36.66 22.64 15.52
CA LEU A 6 37.33 21.63 14.70
C LEU A 6 38.73 22.13 14.30
N VAL A 7 39.77 21.33 14.61
CA VAL A 7 41.12 21.43 14.02
C VAL A 7 41.24 20.26 13.04
N ILE A 8 41.48 20.56 11.76
CA ILE A 8 41.47 19.58 10.67
C ILE A 8 42.83 18.90 10.55
N SER A 9 42.86 17.57 10.65
CA SER A 9 43.92 16.74 10.05
C SER A 9 43.40 15.35 9.69
N GLY A 10 43.49 14.99 8.41
CA GLY A 10 43.53 13.60 7.96
C GLY A 10 42.31 13.11 7.19
N PHE A 11 42.58 12.65 5.97
CA PHE A 11 41.66 12.05 5.00
C PHE A 11 40.88 10.84 5.56
N GLY A 12 39.61 10.76 5.18
CA GLY A 12 38.80 9.54 5.23
C GLY A 12 37.56 9.72 4.37
N TYR A 13 37.44 8.93 3.30
CA TYR A 13 36.18 8.73 2.59
C TYR A 13 35.32 7.83 3.48
N VAL A 14 34.07 8.22 3.76
CA VAL A 14 33.03 7.25 4.10
C VAL A 14 32.23 7.05 2.83
N CYS A 15 32.72 6.12 2.01
CA CYS A 15 31.82 5.26 1.26
C CYS A 15 30.83 4.72 2.31
N LEU A 16 29.53 4.62 1.99
CA LEU A 16 28.77 3.48 2.52
C LEU A 16 29.70 2.30 2.34
N ASP A 17 30.10 1.66 3.44
CA ASP A 17 30.99 0.53 3.36
C ASP A 17 30.44 -0.32 2.23
N ARG A 18 31.25 -0.42 1.18
CA ARG A 18 31.15 -1.51 0.25
C ARG A 18 31.18 -2.70 1.18
N VAL A 19 30.04 -3.36 1.37
CA VAL A 19 29.90 -4.52 2.23
C VAL A 19 31.10 -5.39 1.91
N ASP A 20 32.06 -5.41 2.83
CA ASP A 20 33.29 -6.17 2.70
C ASP A 20 32.83 -7.62 2.76
N GLU A 21 32.53 -8.21 1.60
CA GLU A 21 32.35 -9.64 1.34
C GLU A 21 31.76 -10.44 2.53
N ALA A 22 30.69 -9.92 3.12
CA ALA A 22 29.78 -10.68 3.96
C ALA A 22 28.50 -10.78 3.15
N GLU A 23 28.29 -11.93 2.51
CA GLU A 23 27.08 -12.29 1.78
C GLU A 23 25.83 -11.93 2.62
N GLY A 24 25.11 -10.84 2.28
CA GLY A 24 23.79 -10.53 2.88
C GLY A 24 23.36 -9.05 2.93
N TYR A 25 22.05 -8.88 3.16
CA TYR A 25 21.35 -7.62 3.43
C TYR A 25 21.54 -7.13 4.88
N THR A 26 21.11 -5.90 5.16
CA THR A 26 21.00 -5.37 6.54
C THR A 26 19.77 -5.98 7.23
N SER A 27 20.01 -6.79 8.27
CA SER A 27 18.95 -7.41 9.07
C SER A 27 18.49 -6.48 10.19
N VAL A 28 17.19 -6.15 10.19
CA VAL A 28 16.46 -5.47 11.26
C VAL A 28 15.59 -6.51 11.95
N LYS A 29 15.79 -6.71 13.25
CA LYS A 29 15.01 -7.72 13.98
C LYS A 29 13.65 -7.19 14.38
N GLU A 30 12.65 -8.06 14.42
CA GLU A 30 11.32 -7.73 14.97
C GLU A 30 11.34 -7.17 16.41
N THR A 31 12.45 -7.28 17.16
CA THR A 31 12.58 -6.69 18.50
C THR A 31 13.02 -5.23 18.49
N GLU A 32 13.35 -4.69 17.31
CA GLU A 32 13.86 -3.34 17.09
C GLU A 32 12.78 -2.36 16.60
N TYR A 33 11.50 -2.73 16.71
CA TYR A 33 10.38 -1.85 16.34
C TYR A 33 10.41 -0.54 17.12
N ASP A 34 9.92 0.53 16.49
CA ASP A 34 9.68 1.80 17.16
C ASP A 34 8.28 1.82 17.79
N VAL A 35 7.30 1.16 17.19
CA VAL A 35 5.97 0.98 17.77
C VAL A 35 5.48 -0.45 17.52
N ARG A 36 4.84 -1.06 18.51
CA ARG A 36 4.11 -2.33 18.34
C ARG A 36 2.67 -2.19 18.79
N ILE A 37 1.75 -2.63 17.95
CA ILE A 37 0.30 -2.60 18.24
C ILE A 37 -0.23 -4.02 18.35
N TYR A 38 -0.66 -4.41 19.54
CA TYR A 38 -1.24 -5.72 19.84
C TYR A 38 -2.76 -5.77 19.65
N GLN A 39 -3.28 -6.98 19.46
CA GLN A 39 -4.68 -7.26 19.13
C GLN A 39 -5.16 -6.52 17.89
N ALA A 40 -4.22 -6.25 16.98
CA ALA A 40 -4.47 -5.50 15.76
C ALA A 40 -4.85 -6.43 14.61
N ASP A 41 -5.65 -5.90 13.70
CA ASP A 41 -5.82 -6.49 12.37
C ASP A 41 -4.58 -6.16 11.49
N PRO A 42 -4.35 -6.92 10.42
CA PRO A 42 -3.24 -6.68 9.49
C PRO A 42 -3.15 -5.24 8.93
N PRO A 43 -1.96 -4.64 8.83
CA PRO A 43 -1.81 -3.32 8.23
C PRO A 43 -2.14 -3.38 6.72
N LEU A 44 -2.93 -2.42 6.24
CA LEU A 44 -3.28 -2.25 4.83
C LEU A 44 -3.21 -0.77 4.47
N LYS A 45 -2.42 -0.43 3.46
CA LYS A 45 -2.14 0.97 3.05
C LYS A 45 -3.40 1.74 2.74
N LYS A 46 -4.32 1.16 1.96
CA LYS A 46 -5.59 1.78 1.58
C LYS A 46 -6.53 2.15 2.74
N LEU A 47 -6.24 1.67 3.95
CA LEU A 47 -7.06 1.95 5.14
C LEU A 47 -6.42 3.03 6.01
N MET A 48 -5.21 3.48 5.69
CA MET A 48 -4.50 4.53 6.42
C MET A 48 -4.72 5.88 5.72
N GLY A 49 -4.83 6.95 6.51
CA GLY A 49 -5.06 8.31 6.02
C GLY A 49 -5.32 9.29 7.15
N ASP A 50 -5.30 10.58 6.86
CA ASP A 50 -5.50 11.64 7.85
C ASP A 50 -7.00 11.95 7.99
N ILE A 51 -7.69 11.19 8.83
CA ILE A 51 -9.15 11.32 8.97
C ILE A 51 -9.54 12.47 9.90
N ASP A 52 -8.60 12.97 10.71
CA ASP A 52 -8.84 14.10 11.60
C ASP A 52 -8.22 15.44 11.16
N GLY A 53 -7.54 15.45 10.02
CA GLY A 53 -7.07 16.65 9.32
C GLY A 53 -5.91 17.35 10.02
N ASP A 54 -5.07 16.61 10.74
CA ASP A 54 -3.91 17.13 11.46
C ASP A 54 -2.58 17.01 10.68
N GLY A 55 -2.61 16.36 9.53
CA GLY A 55 -1.48 16.14 8.63
C GLY A 55 -0.63 14.92 8.98
N LEU A 56 -1.04 14.09 9.93
CA LEU A 56 -0.41 12.81 10.24
C LEU A 56 -1.36 11.67 9.89
N ILE A 57 -0.79 10.54 9.49
CA ILE A 57 -1.56 9.36 9.13
C ILE A 57 -2.19 8.76 10.38
N ASP A 58 -3.50 8.53 10.32
CA ASP A 58 -4.22 7.79 11.34
C ASP A 58 -4.21 6.29 11.03
N ILE A 59 -4.05 5.48 12.09
CA ILE A 59 -3.84 4.04 11.97
C ILE A 59 -5.09 3.29 12.45
N PRO A 60 -5.84 2.62 11.54
CA PRO A 60 -6.84 1.64 11.95
C PRO A 60 -6.15 0.41 12.51
N MET A 61 -6.13 0.32 13.83
CA MET A 61 -5.55 -0.84 14.53
C MET A 61 -6.46 -2.06 14.42
N LYS A 62 -7.78 -1.84 14.37
CA LYS A 62 -8.76 -2.87 14.05
C LYS A 62 -9.80 -2.26 13.13
N TYR A 63 -10.20 -3.04 12.13
CA TYR A 63 -11.11 -2.57 11.09
C TYR A 63 -12.14 -3.60 10.67
N ARG A 64 -12.22 -4.77 11.34
CA ARG A 64 -13.20 -5.83 11.03
C ARG A 64 -13.88 -6.39 12.27
N SER A 65 -15.05 -7.02 12.04
CA SER A 65 -15.77 -7.87 13.01
C SER A 65 -16.49 -7.09 14.12
N ASP A 66 -15.89 -6.94 15.30
CA ASP A 66 -16.55 -6.55 16.55
C ASP A 66 -16.32 -5.08 16.96
N GLY A 67 -15.55 -4.34 16.15
CA GLY A 67 -15.28 -2.93 16.38
C GLY A 67 -14.22 -2.40 15.42
N ILE A 68 -14.36 -1.13 15.06
CA ILE A 68 -13.33 -0.35 14.39
C ILE A 68 -12.66 0.48 15.49
N TYR A 69 -11.34 0.42 15.55
CA TYR A 69 -10.53 1.12 16.54
C TYR A 69 -9.37 1.80 15.82
N ILE A 70 -9.32 3.12 15.91
CA ILE A 70 -8.36 3.95 15.19
C ILE A 70 -7.52 4.72 16.22
N LYS A 71 -6.20 4.70 16.00
CA LYS A 71 -5.23 5.53 16.72
C LYS A 71 -4.91 6.73 15.84
N PHE A 72 -5.00 7.95 16.39
CA PHE A 72 -4.63 9.12 15.62
C PHE A 72 -3.12 9.30 15.58
N GLY A 73 -2.57 9.66 14.43
CA GLY A 73 -1.13 9.77 14.19
C GLY A 73 -0.45 10.67 15.24
N LYS A 74 -1.02 11.84 15.50
CA LYS A 74 -0.50 12.78 16.54
C LYS A 74 -0.40 12.23 17.96
N ASN A 75 -1.08 11.13 18.27
CA ASN A 75 -1.09 10.53 19.61
C ASN A 75 -0.24 9.25 19.68
N ILE A 76 0.50 8.93 18.63
CA ILE A 76 1.50 7.87 18.62
C ILE A 76 2.78 8.42 19.27
N GLU A 77 3.26 7.70 20.28
CA GLU A 77 4.53 7.95 20.95
C GLU A 77 5.49 6.81 20.58
N TYR A 78 6.60 7.14 19.91
CA TYR A 78 7.61 6.16 19.52
C TYR A 78 8.35 5.58 20.75
N GLY A 79 8.72 4.32 20.66
CA GLY A 79 9.25 3.51 21.77
C GLY A 79 8.17 2.92 22.68
N ARG A 80 6.88 3.01 22.31
CA ARG A 80 5.76 2.45 23.09
C ARG A 80 5.10 1.26 22.40
N THR A 81 4.41 0.47 23.22
CA THR A 81 3.49 -0.56 22.78
C THR A 81 2.05 -0.12 23.06
N TYR A 82 1.14 -0.53 22.18
CA TYR A 82 -0.28 -0.21 22.24
C TYR A 82 -1.13 -1.48 22.20
N ASN A 83 -2.29 -1.46 22.83
CA ASN A 83 -3.35 -2.45 22.63
C ASN A 83 -4.50 -1.81 21.84
N ALA A 84 -4.82 -2.39 20.69
CA ALA A 84 -5.81 -1.86 19.75
C ALA A 84 -7.17 -1.55 20.38
N THR A 85 -7.61 -2.34 21.36
CA THR A 85 -8.94 -2.19 21.98
C THR A 85 -8.94 -1.34 23.26
N GLU A 86 -7.76 -0.89 23.72
CA GLU A 86 -7.60 -0.11 24.95
C GLU A 86 -7.06 1.31 24.68
N ASP A 87 -6.09 1.44 23.77
CA ASP A 87 -5.32 2.67 23.55
C ASP A 87 -5.72 3.47 22.30
N TYR A 88 -6.87 3.15 21.69
CA TYR A 88 -7.44 3.85 20.54
C TYR A 88 -7.86 5.28 20.88
N ASP A 89 -7.98 6.13 19.87
CA ASP A 89 -8.46 7.51 19.99
C ASP A 89 -9.93 7.63 19.58
N PHE A 90 -10.34 6.92 18.53
CA PHE A 90 -11.70 6.86 18.01
C PHE A 90 -12.14 5.42 17.76
N ALA A 91 -13.42 5.11 17.99
CA ALA A 91 -13.97 3.79 17.68
C ALA A 91 -15.41 3.85 17.14
N ILE A 92 -15.74 2.90 16.27
CA ILE A 92 -17.10 2.59 15.84
C ILE A 92 -17.44 1.20 16.37
N LEU A 93 -18.51 1.11 17.15
CA LEU A 93 -18.89 -0.09 17.88
C LEU A 93 -20.35 -0.44 17.59
N SER A 94 -20.69 -1.72 17.71
CA SER A 94 -22.08 -2.19 17.67
C SER A 94 -22.60 -2.47 19.08
N ASN A 95 -23.89 -2.25 19.29
CA ASN A 95 -24.58 -2.69 20.52
C ASN A 95 -24.95 -4.19 20.49
N ASN A 96 -24.69 -4.87 19.37
CA ASN A 96 -25.11 -6.26 19.10
C ASN A 96 -23.97 -7.05 18.43
N THR A 97 -23.88 -8.34 18.75
CA THR A 97 -22.90 -9.27 18.19
C THR A 97 -23.21 -9.74 16.75
N ASP A 98 -24.43 -9.48 16.25
CA ASP A 98 -24.85 -9.95 14.91
C ASP A 98 -24.46 -9.01 13.76
N LEU A 99 -24.08 -7.77 14.08
CA LEU A 99 -23.62 -6.79 13.10
C LEU A 99 -22.11 -6.96 12.89
N VAL A 100 -21.72 -7.15 11.64
CA VAL A 100 -20.32 -7.20 11.22
C VAL A 100 -20.05 -5.94 10.40
N PHE A 101 -18.90 -5.31 10.60
CA PHE A 101 -18.53 -4.14 9.82
C PHE A 101 -17.04 -4.12 9.52
N TYR A 102 -16.70 -3.48 8.40
CA TYR A 102 -15.37 -3.45 7.82
C TYR A 102 -15.06 -2.03 7.34
N ILE A 103 -13.88 -1.49 7.67
CA ILE A 103 -13.33 -0.41 6.84
C ILE A 103 -12.91 -1.03 5.52
N THR A 104 -13.29 -0.39 4.42
CA THR A 104 -13.02 -0.86 3.05
C THR A 104 -12.04 0.03 2.31
N LEU A 105 -12.02 1.32 2.65
CA LEU A 105 -11.15 2.35 2.10
C LEU A 105 -11.09 3.52 3.09
N VAL A 106 -9.96 4.22 3.10
CA VAL A 106 -9.83 5.58 3.62
C VAL A 106 -9.35 6.46 2.45
N SER A 107 -10.08 7.53 2.17
CA SER A 107 -9.76 8.45 1.07
C SER A 107 -10.64 9.70 1.16
N ASP A 108 -10.12 10.87 0.85
CA ASP A 108 -10.91 12.09 0.72
C ASP A 108 -11.90 12.00 -0.47
N LEU A 109 -13.19 11.75 -0.22
CA LEU A 109 -14.22 11.68 -1.27
C LEU A 109 -14.69 13.07 -1.71
N ASN A 110 -14.62 14.04 -0.80
CA ASN A 110 -15.34 15.30 -0.93
C ASN A 110 -14.43 16.48 -1.34
N ASP A 111 -13.12 16.20 -1.45
CA ASP A 111 -12.03 17.10 -1.84
C ASP A 111 -11.84 18.26 -0.85
N ASP A 112 -11.98 18.00 0.46
CA ASP A 112 -11.71 18.98 1.52
C ASP A 112 -10.31 18.85 2.15
N GLY A 113 -9.51 17.87 1.70
CA GLY A 113 -8.16 17.59 2.18
C GLY A 113 -8.12 16.85 3.52
N ILE A 114 -9.24 16.24 3.95
CA ILE A 114 -9.30 15.33 5.08
C ILE A 114 -9.84 13.99 4.58
N ASP A 115 -9.20 12.89 4.95
CA ASP A 115 -9.61 11.58 4.45
C ASP A 115 -10.94 11.12 5.07
N ASP A 116 -11.78 10.50 4.24
CA ASP A 116 -13.09 10.00 4.64
C ASP A 116 -13.04 8.48 4.88
N LEU A 117 -13.85 8.01 5.83
CA LEU A 117 -13.90 6.59 6.19
C LEU A 117 -15.05 5.86 5.45
N PHE A 118 -14.72 4.80 4.72
CA PHE A 118 -15.70 3.96 4.03
C PHE A 118 -15.94 2.66 4.80
N VAL A 119 -17.12 2.54 5.40
CA VAL A 119 -17.48 1.43 6.28
C VAL A 119 -18.58 0.58 5.66
N LYS A 120 -18.27 -0.66 5.33
CA LYS A 120 -19.28 -1.67 5.01
C LYS A 120 -19.87 -2.23 6.29
N THR A 121 -21.20 -2.33 6.38
CA THR A 121 -21.91 -3.03 7.44
C THR A 121 -22.72 -4.19 6.86
N PHE A 122 -22.82 -5.28 7.61
CA PHE A 122 -23.61 -6.46 7.25
C PHE A 122 -24.24 -7.06 8.50
N SER A 123 -25.57 -7.15 8.50
CA SER A 123 -26.31 -7.85 9.55
C SER A 123 -26.61 -9.29 9.13
N ARG A 124 -26.14 -10.27 9.92
CA ARG A 124 -26.42 -11.71 9.67
C ARG A 124 -27.90 -12.04 9.77
N THR A 125 -28.64 -11.27 10.54
CA THR A 125 -30.06 -11.51 10.83
C THR A 125 -30.97 -10.89 9.78
N TYR A 126 -30.61 -9.71 9.27
CA TYR A 126 -31.45 -8.96 8.33
C TYR A 126 -30.96 -9.04 6.87
N SER A 127 -29.77 -9.60 6.63
CA SER A 127 -29.13 -9.67 5.30
C SER A 127 -29.08 -8.31 4.59
N LEU A 128 -28.68 -7.27 5.32
CA LEU A 128 -28.56 -5.90 4.82
C LEU A 128 -27.08 -5.53 4.68
N PRO A 129 -26.48 -5.69 3.49
CA PRO A 129 -25.17 -5.15 3.19
C PRO A 129 -25.31 -3.65 2.84
N LEU A 130 -24.70 -2.79 3.65
CA LEU A 130 -24.67 -1.35 3.40
C LEU A 130 -23.23 -0.87 3.31
N VAL A 131 -23.03 0.19 2.55
CA VAL A 131 -21.79 0.98 2.58
C VAL A 131 -22.15 2.34 3.16
N HIS A 132 -21.37 2.79 4.13
CA HIS A 132 -21.48 4.10 4.74
C HIS A 132 -20.20 4.89 4.49
N VAL A 133 -20.35 6.19 4.29
CA VAL A 133 -19.22 7.13 4.27
C VAL A 133 -19.37 8.06 5.47
N LEU A 134 -18.31 8.16 6.26
CA LEU A 134 -18.17 9.12 7.34
C LEU A 134 -17.12 10.14 6.93
N TYR A 135 -17.53 11.39 6.73
CA TYR A 135 -16.56 12.40 6.33
C TYR A 135 -15.56 12.69 7.44
N GLY A 136 -14.30 12.88 7.03
CA GLY A 136 -13.18 13.30 7.84
C GLY A 136 -13.51 14.55 8.65
N ARG A 137 -13.00 14.65 9.88
CA ARG A 137 -13.28 15.81 10.75
C ARG A 137 -12.26 15.99 11.86
N ARG A 138 -11.92 17.25 12.12
CA ARG A 138 -11.02 17.68 13.21
C ARG A 138 -11.41 17.31 14.64
N SER A 139 -12.63 16.81 14.84
CA SER A 139 -13.12 16.45 16.17
C SER A 139 -14.05 15.24 16.08
N TYR A 140 -13.53 14.08 16.47
CA TYR A 140 -14.31 12.87 16.62
C TYR A 140 -14.87 12.72 18.05
N PRO A 141 -16.08 12.17 18.22
CA PRO A 141 -16.46 11.61 19.51
C PRO A 141 -15.53 10.42 19.81
N LYS A 142 -15.33 10.09 21.09
CA LYS A 142 -14.54 8.90 21.46
C LYS A 142 -15.09 7.62 20.82
N ARG A 143 -16.43 7.51 20.73
CA ARG A 143 -17.14 6.33 20.22
C ARG A 143 -18.37 6.72 19.44
N ILE A 144 -18.63 6.02 18.35
CA ILE A 144 -19.91 5.97 17.64
C ILE A 144 -20.51 4.58 17.86
N TYR A 145 -21.81 4.52 18.15
CA TYR A 145 -22.54 3.26 18.29
C TYR A 145 -23.51 3.08 17.13
N LEU A 146 -23.49 1.90 16.53
CA LEU A 146 -24.40 1.48 15.47
C LEU A 146 -25.58 0.69 16.06
N ASP A 147 -26.75 0.85 15.44
CA ASP A 147 -27.90 -0.02 15.69
C ASP A 147 -27.77 -1.36 14.94
N ASP A 148 -28.74 -2.27 15.14
CA ASP A 148 -28.73 -3.62 14.54
C ASP A 148 -28.76 -3.63 13.00
N TYR A 149 -29.04 -2.48 12.38
CA TYR A 149 -29.11 -2.27 10.94
C TYR A 149 -27.89 -1.50 10.41
N GLY A 150 -26.89 -1.23 11.26
CA GLY A 150 -25.70 -0.47 10.90
C GLY A 150 -25.91 1.05 10.86
N ASN A 151 -27.06 1.57 11.27
CA ASN A 151 -27.35 3.00 11.19
C ASN A 151 -26.81 3.75 12.41
N CYS A 152 -26.40 5.00 12.16
CA CYS A 152 -26.17 6.02 13.17
C CYS A 152 -26.37 7.42 12.57
N SER A 153 -26.42 8.46 13.40
CA SER A 153 -26.60 9.84 12.93
C SER A 153 -25.33 10.49 12.38
N PHE A 154 -24.19 9.81 12.44
CA PHE A 154 -22.90 10.36 12.01
C PHE A 154 -22.59 10.11 10.54
N TRP A 155 -23.21 9.09 9.92
CA TRP A 155 -23.01 8.80 8.50
C TRP A 155 -23.41 9.99 7.63
N ASP A 156 -22.52 10.38 6.73
CA ASP A 156 -22.76 11.45 5.77
C ASP A 156 -23.43 10.90 4.51
N ILE A 157 -23.01 9.71 4.07
CA ILE A 157 -23.63 8.95 2.99
C ILE A 157 -23.93 7.53 3.47
N THR A 158 -25.08 6.99 3.06
CA THR A 158 -25.43 5.57 3.15
C THR A 158 -25.87 5.08 1.78
N ILE A 159 -25.28 3.97 1.35
CA ILE A 159 -25.44 3.37 0.04
C ILE A 159 -25.97 1.95 0.22
N SER A 160 -27.12 1.66 -0.37
CA SER A 160 -27.71 0.32 -0.36
C SER A 160 -27.66 -0.31 -1.76
N GLY A 161 -27.19 -1.55 -1.84
CA GLY A 161 -27.22 -2.36 -3.05
C GLY A 161 -28.62 -2.79 -3.47
N TYR A 162 -28.69 -3.73 -4.41
CA TYR A 162 -29.94 -4.30 -4.90
C TYR A 162 -30.65 -5.14 -3.81
N PRO A 163 -32.00 -5.25 -3.83
CA PRO A 163 -32.74 -5.93 -2.77
C PRO A 163 -32.50 -7.44 -2.69
N ASP A 164 -32.05 -8.05 -3.77
CA ASP A 164 -31.72 -9.47 -3.93
C ASP A 164 -30.24 -9.77 -3.67
N GLN A 165 -29.42 -8.77 -3.37
CA GLN A 165 -28.02 -8.96 -3.07
C GLN A 165 -27.79 -9.54 -1.68
N GLU A 166 -26.84 -10.46 -1.61
CA GLU A 166 -26.37 -11.04 -0.36
C GLU A 166 -25.24 -10.21 0.26
N ALA A 167 -24.56 -10.76 1.27
CA ALA A 167 -23.53 -10.13 2.09
C ALA A 167 -22.34 -9.48 1.35
N PHE A 168 -22.22 -9.62 0.03
CA PHE A 168 -21.03 -9.28 -0.74
C PHE A 168 -21.05 -7.88 -1.38
N PHE A 169 -22.20 -7.21 -1.49
CA PHE A 169 -22.23 -5.79 -1.88
C PHE A 169 -21.30 -4.93 -1.00
N GLY A 170 -20.51 -4.05 -1.61
CA GLY A 170 -19.50 -3.25 -0.90
C GLY A 170 -18.23 -4.00 -0.54
N LYS A 171 -17.92 -5.13 -1.20
CA LYS A 171 -16.74 -5.93 -0.83
C LYS A 171 -15.44 -5.17 -1.05
N PHE A 172 -15.32 -4.44 -2.16
CA PHE A 172 -14.24 -3.52 -2.46
C PHE A 172 -14.83 -2.18 -2.90
N ILE A 173 -14.11 -1.10 -2.58
CA ILE A 173 -14.48 0.27 -2.96
C ILE A 173 -13.26 0.95 -3.55
N LEU A 174 -13.46 1.71 -4.63
CA LEU A 174 -12.49 2.62 -5.23
C LEU A 174 -13.10 4.00 -5.38
N VAL A 175 -12.25 5.01 -5.33
CA VAL A 175 -12.63 6.41 -5.48
C VAL A 175 -11.63 7.11 -6.39
N PHE A 176 -12.10 7.61 -7.52
CA PHE A 176 -11.34 8.44 -8.45
C PHE A 176 -12.30 9.12 -9.44
N ASP A 177 -11.85 10.17 -10.10
CA ASP A 177 -12.61 10.84 -11.18
C ASP A 177 -12.46 10.03 -12.46
N TYR A 178 -13.49 9.24 -12.83
CA TYR A 178 -13.38 8.35 -13.99
C TYR A 178 -13.83 9.02 -15.29
N ASP A 179 -14.65 10.07 -15.24
CA ASP A 179 -15.20 10.75 -16.41
C ASP A 179 -14.64 12.17 -16.65
N ASN A 180 -13.57 12.52 -15.92
CA ASN A 180 -12.86 13.79 -15.98
C ASN A 180 -13.76 15.00 -15.74
N ASP A 181 -14.79 14.86 -14.91
CA ASP A 181 -15.70 15.96 -14.57
C ASP A 181 -15.18 16.84 -13.42
N GLY A 182 -14.01 16.49 -12.88
CA GLY A 182 -13.33 17.15 -11.77
C GLY A 182 -13.89 16.78 -10.41
N ARG A 183 -14.64 15.68 -10.31
CA ARG A 183 -15.19 15.17 -9.05
C ARG A 183 -14.88 13.70 -8.93
N LYS A 184 -14.51 13.28 -7.72
CA LYS A 184 -14.36 11.86 -7.41
C LYS A 184 -15.70 11.13 -7.51
N ASP A 185 -15.67 10.00 -8.21
CA ASP A 185 -16.75 9.03 -8.29
C ASP A 185 -16.44 7.84 -7.36
N LEU A 186 -17.47 7.07 -7.04
CA LEU A 186 -17.34 5.90 -6.16
C LEU A 186 -17.71 4.63 -6.91
N PHE A 187 -16.80 3.67 -6.89
CA PHE A 187 -17.01 2.31 -7.40
C PHE A 187 -17.13 1.34 -6.25
N THR A 188 -18.19 0.54 -6.23
CA THR A 188 -18.41 -0.48 -5.21
C THR A 188 -18.73 -1.81 -5.86
N SER A 189 -18.24 -2.91 -5.30
CA SER A 189 -18.37 -4.23 -5.93
C SER A 189 -19.31 -5.20 -5.21
N ASP A 190 -19.83 -6.16 -5.98
CA ASP A 190 -20.42 -7.40 -5.49
C ASP A 190 -19.86 -8.59 -6.31
N PRO A 191 -18.76 -9.21 -5.87
CA PRO A 191 -18.11 -10.29 -6.62
C PRO A 191 -19.00 -11.55 -6.78
N GLU A 192 -19.89 -11.82 -5.83
CA GLU A 192 -20.69 -13.05 -5.85
C GLU A 192 -22.02 -12.91 -6.60
N TYR A 193 -22.35 -11.72 -7.10
CA TYR A 193 -23.61 -11.50 -7.81
C TYR A 193 -23.65 -12.27 -9.14
N VAL A 194 -24.61 -13.18 -9.28
CA VAL A 194 -24.80 -14.01 -10.48
C VAL A 194 -25.91 -13.45 -11.35
N PHE A 195 -25.59 -12.97 -12.56
CA PHE A 195 -26.60 -12.48 -13.50
C PHE A 195 -27.24 -13.61 -14.30
N ASN A 196 -26.43 -14.55 -14.79
CA ASN A 196 -26.83 -15.68 -15.61
C ASN A 196 -25.66 -16.68 -15.74
N SER A 197 -25.79 -17.67 -16.64
CA SER A 197 -24.77 -18.70 -16.87
C SER A 197 -23.42 -18.18 -17.38
N SER A 198 -23.37 -16.96 -17.91
CA SER A 198 -22.18 -16.38 -18.57
C SER A 198 -21.58 -15.21 -17.80
N TYR A 199 -22.33 -14.57 -16.89
CA TYR A 199 -21.88 -13.38 -16.16
C TYR A 199 -22.08 -13.52 -14.65
N LYS A 200 -21.01 -13.23 -13.91
CA LYS A 200 -20.91 -13.22 -12.45
C LYS A 200 -19.91 -12.14 -12.01
N GLY A 201 -20.18 -11.51 -10.88
CA GLY A 201 -19.39 -10.41 -10.35
C GLY A 201 -19.74 -9.09 -11.02
N VAL A 202 -19.73 -8.00 -10.24
CA VAL A 202 -20.14 -6.68 -10.72
C VAL A 202 -19.41 -5.55 -10.01
N ILE A 203 -19.16 -4.49 -10.78
CA ILE A 203 -18.76 -3.16 -10.30
C ILE A 203 -19.93 -2.20 -10.53
N TYR A 204 -20.32 -1.45 -9.51
CA TYR A 204 -21.32 -0.39 -9.57
C TYR A 204 -20.64 0.97 -9.53
N GLY A 205 -20.99 1.85 -10.47
CA GLY A 205 -20.49 3.23 -10.51
C GLY A 205 -21.52 4.23 -9.99
N ILE A 206 -21.10 5.11 -9.09
CA ILE A 206 -21.93 6.17 -8.50
C ILE A 206 -21.21 7.50 -8.76
N SER A 207 -21.84 8.36 -9.56
CA SER A 207 -21.19 9.61 -9.96
C SER A 207 -21.02 10.60 -8.81
N GLY A 208 -19.98 11.44 -8.88
CA GLY A 208 -19.74 12.56 -7.97
C GLY A 208 -20.92 13.53 -7.86
N GLU A 209 -21.72 13.68 -8.93
CA GLU A 209 -22.99 14.42 -8.90
C GLU A 209 -24.03 13.78 -7.95
N VAL A 210 -24.18 12.45 -7.99
CA VAL A 210 -25.08 11.72 -7.10
C VAL A 210 -24.59 11.80 -5.66
N LEU A 211 -23.28 11.59 -5.45
CA LEU A 211 -22.64 11.62 -4.13
C LEU A 211 -22.82 12.97 -3.43
N ARG A 212 -22.67 14.09 -4.17
CA ARG A 212 -22.87 15.45 -3.61
C ARG A 212 -24.34 15.82 -3.38
N SER A 213 -25.28 15.16 -4.06
CA SER A 213 -26.70 15.54 -4.02
C SER A 213 -27.55 14.70 -3.07
N LYS A 214 -27.08 13.52 -2.66
CA LYS A 214 -27.86 12.56 -1.85
C LYS A 214 -27.06 11.99 -0.70
N ARG A 215 -27.68 12.00 0.49
CA ARG A 215 -27.19 11.27 1.66
C ARG A 215 -27.57 9.80 1.66
N ASN A 216 -28.75 9.46 1.11
CA ASN A 216 -29.22 8.08 1.01
C ASN A 216 -29.28 7.70 -0.47
N ILE A 217 -28.36 6.85 -0.89
CA ILE A 217 -28.18 6.40 -2.26
C ILE A 217 -28.64 4.95 -2.33
N THR A 218 -29.46 4.64 -3.31
CA THR A 218 -29.95 3.28 -3.56
C THR A 218 -29.46 2.79 -4.90
N TRP A 219 -29.59 1.49 -5.17
CA TRP A 219 -29.32 0.90 -6.48
C TRP A 219 -29.97 1.62 -7.67
N LYS A 220 -31.06 2.38 -7.46
CA LYS A 220 -31.72 3.18 -8.51
C LYS A 220 -30.96 4.45 -8.89
N ASP A 221 -30.02 4.85 -8.06
CA ASP A 221 -29.21 6.06 -8.20
C ASP A 221 -27.84 5.73 -8.79
N PHE A 222 -27.49 4.45 -8.94
CA PHE A 222 -26.25 4.03 -9.59
C PHE A 222 -26.26 4.50 -11.04
N SER A 223 -25.16 5.10 -11.46
CA SER A 223 -25.02 5.66 -12.80
C SER A 223 -24.86 4.54 -13.83
N PHE A 224 -24.12 3.49 -13.47
CA PHE A 224 -23.96 2.30 -14.29
C PHE A 224 -23.58 1.07 -13.46
N GLN A 225 -23.60 -0.09 -14.10
CA GLN A 225 -23.01 -1.33 -13.58
C GLN A 225 -22.19 -2.02 -14.69
N ILE A 226 -21.12 -2.73 -14.33
CA ILE A 226 -20.31 -3.55 -15.24
C ILE A 226 -20.34 -4.99 -14.76
N SER A 227 -20.99 -5.88 -15.51
CA SER A 227 -21.00 -7.32 -15.19
C SER A 227 -19.76 -8.04 -15.74
N GLY A 228 -19.12 -8.86 -14.90
CA GLY A 228 -17.97 -9.69 -15.25
C GLY A 228 -18.33 -11.00 -15.93
N ARG A 229 -17.39 -11.56 -16.68
CA ARG A 229 -17.51 -12.93 -17.21
C ARG A 229 -17.41 -13.94 -16.07
N LYS A 230 -18.20 -15.00 -16.16
CA LYS A 230 -18.10 -16.15 -15.25
C LYS A 230 -16.94 -17.06 -15.66
N TYR A 231 -16.02 -17.35 -14.73
CA TYR A 231 -14.91 -18.30 -14.92
C TYR A 231 -15.27 -19.74 -14.50
N ASP A 232 -14.56 -20.72 -15.05
CA ASP A 232 -14.90 -22.16 -15.02
C ASP A 232 -14.96 -22.75 -13.60
N ASN A 233 -14.10 -22.28 -12.70
CA ASN A 233 -14.07 -22.73 -11.31
C ASN A 233 -14.95 -21.89 -10.37
N ASP A 234 -15.76 -20.96 -10.91
CA ASP A 234 -16.75 -20.17 -10.19
C ASP A 234 -16.20 -19.42 -8.95
N VAL A 235 -14.99 -18.87 -9.06
CA VAL A 235 -14.31 -18.05 -8.03
C VAL A 235 -15.03 -16.72 -7.76
N HIS A 236 -14.38 -15.75 -7.12
CA HIS A 236 -15.02 -14.49 -6.75
C HIS A 236 -15.36 -13.61 -7.98
N ASN A 237 -14.76 -13.84 -9.17
CA ASN A 237 -15.05 -13.10 -10.42
C ASN A 237 -14.91 -11.57 -10.28
N LEU A 238 -15.34 -10.80 -11.30
CA LEU A 238 -15.17 -9.34 -11.37
C LEU A 238 -15.70 -8.65 -10.11
N GLY A 239 -14.90 -7.75 -9.54
CA GLY A 239 -15.24 -7.03 -8.31
C GLY A 239 -14.52 -7.56 -7.06
N PHE A 240 -13.77 -8.66 -7.17
CA PHE A 240 -12.80 -9.08 -6.15
C PHE A 240 -11.41 -8.51 -6.44
N GLY A 241 -10.66 -8.09 -5.42
CA GLY A 241 -9.30 -7.59 -5.61
C GLY A 241 -9.26 -6.36 -6.53
N LEU A 242 -10.09 -5.36 -6.23
CA LEU A 242 -10.11 -4.11 -7.00
C LEU A 242 -9.05 -3.15 -6.49
N TYR A 243 -8.33 -2.52 -7.43
CA TYR A 243 -7.55 -1.31 -7.24
C TYR A 243 -7.52 -0.52 -8.57
N SER A 244 -6.88 0.66 -8.61
CA SER A 244 -6.77 1.48 -9.82
C SER A 244 -5.32 1.76 -10.20
N ILE A 245 -5.07 1.99 -11.49
CA ILE A 245 -3.74 2.24 -12.09
C ILE A 245 -3.88 3.04 -13.38
N ASP A 246 -2.99 3.98 -13.70
CA ASP A 246 -2.91 4.55 -15.07
C ASP A 246 -1.94 3.70 -15.91
N PHE A 247 -2.38 2.52 -16.34
CA PHE A 247 -1.49 1.51 -16.91
C PHE A 247 -1.15 1.78 -18.38
N ASP A 248 -1.85 2.71 -19.04
CA ASP A 248 -1.51 3.13 -20.39
C ASP A 248 -1.02 4.58 -20.48
N GLY A 249 -0.97 5.33 -19.38
CA GLY A 249 -0.42 6.67 -19.32
C GLY A 249 -1.25 7.68 -20.11
N ASP A 250 -2.58 7.48 -20.15
CA ASP A 250 -3.54 8.39 -20.77
C ASP A 250 -4.06 9.46 -19.81
N GLY A 251 -3.71 9.35 -18.52
CA GLY A 251 -4.08 10.26 -17.44
C GLY A 251 -5.40 9.90 -16.74
N ASN A 252 -6.07 8.84 -17.17
CA ASN A 252 -7.23 8.27 -16.47
C ASN A 252 -6.78 7.07 -15.63
N GLU A 253 -7.24 7.01 -14.39
CA GLU A 253 -7.12 5.77 -13.62
C GLU A 253 -7.99 4.68 -14.26
N ASP A 254 -7.37 3.55 -14.61
CA ASP A 254 -7.99 2.32 -15.06
C ASP A 254 -8.44 1.47 -13.87
N TRP A 255 -9.48 0.65 -14.08
CA TRP A 255 -9.82 -0.36 -13.09
C TRP A 255 -8.95 -1.58 -13.25
N VAL A 256 -8.52 -2.15 -12.13
CA VAL A 256 -7.91 -3.48 -12.12
C VAL A 256 -8.78 -4.43 -11.33
N TRP A 257 -8.95 -5.61 -11.90
CA TRP A 257 -9.54 -6.75 -11.25
C TRP A 257 -8.49 -7.85 -11.11
N SER A 258 -8.38 -8.45 -9.93
CA SER A 258 -7.40 -9.51 -9.69
C SER A 258 -7.92 -10.57 -8.73
N ASP A 259 -7.76 -11.83 -9.08
CA ASP A 259 -8.10 -12.98 -8.24
C ASP A 259 -7.08 -14.10 -8.46
N ALA A 260 -6.33 -14.38 -7.41
CA ALA A 260 -5.26 -15.39 -7.41
C ALA A 260 -5.77 -16.82 -7.66
N PHE A 261 -7.08 -17.09 -7.56
CA PHE A 261 -7.61 -18.45 -7.66
C PHE A 261 -8.29 -18.76 -8.99
N VAL A 262 -8.31 -17.83 -9.95
CA VAL A 262 -8.95 -18.06 -11.26
C VAL A 262 -8.32 -19.24 -12.00
N THR A 263 -9.18 -20.13 -12.52
CA THR A 263 -8.81 -21.14 -13.51
C THR A 263 -9.05 -20.59 -14.91
N LEU A 264 -8.02 -20.63 -15.76
CA LEU A 264 -8.11 -20.19 -17.15
C LEU A 264 -7.86 -21.36 -18.10
N GLY A 265 -8.93 -21.90 -18.69
CA GLY A 265 -8.84 -23.11 -19.50
C GLY A 265 -8.42 -24.32 -18.66
N ASP A 266 -7.39 -25.03 -19.10
CA ASP A 266 -6.87 -26.20 -18.36
C ASP A 266 -5.91 -25.80 -17.22
N ASN A 267 -5.56 -24.51 -17.08
CA ASN A 267 -4.64 -24.03 -16.05
C ASN A 267 -5.38 -23.67 -14.76
N SER A 268 -5.50 -24.64 -13.86
CA SER A 268 -6.28 -24.49 -12.63
C SER A 268 -5.56 -23.64 -11.58
N ALA A 269 -6.30 -22.69 -10.99
CA ALA A 269 -5.81 -21.77 -9.95
C ALA A 269 -4.50 -21.05 -10.31
N CYS A 270 -4.29 -20.78 -11.60
CA CYS A 270 -3.16 -19.98 -12.06
C CYS A 270 -3.25 -18.52 -11.60
N GLY A 271 -4.47 -18.04 -11.30
CA GLY A 271 -4.74 -16.65 -11.00
C GLY A 271 -4.82 -15.79 -12.27
N LEU A 272 -5.50 -14.65 -12.13
CA LEU A 272 -5.70 -13.72 -13.23
C LEU A 272 -5.79 -12.30 -12.70
N THR A 273 -5.04 -11.41 -13.34
CA THR A 273 -5.21 -9.96 -13.25
C THR A 273 -5.69 -9.41 -14.58
N MET A 274 -6.62 -8.46 -14.56
CA MET A 274 -7.18 -7.81 -15.73
C MET A 274 -7.17 -6.29 -15.53
N ILE A 275 -6.53 -5.60 -16.46
CA ILE A 275 -6.65 -4.15 -16.61
C ILE A 275 -7.89 -3.87 -17.46
N ILE A 276 -8.73 -2.94 -17.01
CA ILE A 276 -9.97 -2.53 -17.66
C ILE A 276 -9.84 -1.05 -17.96
N TYR A 277 -9.54 -0.74 -19.22
CA TYR A 277 -9.15 0.62 -19.59
C TYR A 277 -10.31 1.61 -19.47
N ASN A 278 -10.05 2.72 -18.78
CA ASN A 278 -10.98 3.81 -18.59
C ASN A 278 -10.75 4.91 -19.63
N GLU A 279 -11.65 4.99 -20.62
CA GLU A 279 -11.55 5.97 -21.71
C GLU A 279 -11.98 7.41 -21.32
N GLY A 280 -12.02 7.73 -20.02
CA GLY A 280 -12.41 9.06 -19.52
C GLY A 280 -13.83 9.50 -19.90
N ARG A 281 -14.72 8.54 -20.24
CA ARG A 281 -16.05 8.82 -20.78
C ARG A 281 -17.14 8.48 -19.76
N ARG A 282 -18.13 9.37 -19.66
CA ARG A 282 -19.31 9.11 -18.82
C ARG A 282 -20.06 7.85 -19.27
N LEU A 283 -20.22 6.91 -18.35
CA LEU A 283 -20.92 5.65 -18.57
C LEU A 283 -22.36 5.73 -18.07
N SER A 284 -23.25 4.88 -18.62
CA SER A 284 -24.64 4.82 -18.15
C SER A 284 -25.29 3.45 -18.39
N GLY A 285 -26.10 3.02 -17.44
CA GLY A 285 -26.93 1.82 -17.56
C GLY A 285 -26.17 0.50 -17.32
N ASN A 286 -26.69 -0.59 -17.89
CA ASN A 286 -26.16 -1.92 -17.66
C ASN A 286 -25.13 -2.29 -18.75
N LEU A 287 -23.88 -2.39 -18.35
CA LEU A 287 -22.75 -2.74 -19.20
C LEU A 287 -22.22 -4.14 -18.85
N SER A 288 -21.42 -4.69 -19.75
CA SER A 288 -20.66 -5.91 -19.54
C SER A 288 -19.19 -5.66 -19.83
N ILE A 289 -18.32 -6.46 -19.24
CA ILE A 289 -16.87 -6.38 -19.43
C ILE A 289 -16.45 -6.48 -20.91
N ASP A 290 -17.27 -7.13 -21.76
CA ASP A 290 -17.01 -7.27 -23.20
C ASP A 290 -17.08 -5.96 -23.99
N GLN A 291 -17.56 -4.88 -23.36
CA GLN A 291 -17.68 -3.55 -23.97
C GLN A 291 -16.46 -2.66 -23.70
N PHE A 292 -15.47 -3.19 -22.98
CA PHE A 292 -14.25 -2.50 -22.58
C PHE A 292 -13.05 -3.12 -23.28
N ASN A 293 -12.05 -2.28 -23.55
CA ASN A 293 -10.72 -2.77 -23.89
C ASN A 293 -10.08 -3.29 -22.60
N THR A 294 -9.46 -4.46 -22.66
CA THR A 294 -8.84 -5.07 -21.49
C THR A 294 -7.51 -5.70 -21.83
N THR A 295 -6.62 -5.76 -20.85
CA THR A 295 -5.40 -6.57 -20.87
C THR A 295 -5.51 -7.63 -19.80
N ILE A 296 -5.35 -8.90 -20.17
CA ILE A 296 -5.27 -9.98 -19.19
C ILE A 296 -3.82 -10.41 -18.92
N ILE A 297 -3.54 -10.71 -17.66
CA ILE A 297 -2.26 -11.17 -17.14
C ILE A 297 -2.51 -12.42 -16.28
N PRO A 298 -2.56 -13.61 -16.88
CA PRO A 298 -2.75 -14.85 -16.15
C PRO A 298 -1.44 -15.36 -15.55
N GLY A 299 -1.55 -16.18 -14.50
CA GLY A 299 -0.41 -16.98 -14.04
C GLY A 299 0.06 -17.96 -15.11
N LYS A 300 1.34 -18.30 -15.03
CA LYS A 300 2.02 -19.13 -16.03
C LYS A 300 1.52 -20.57 -15.95
N ASP A 301 1.48 -21.13 -14.75
CA ASP A 301 1.28 -22.54 -14.48
C ASP A 301 0.23 -22.79 -13.38
N TYR A 302 -0.04 -24.07 -13.14
CA TYR A 302 -1.03 -24.56 -12.18
C TYR A 302 -0.63 -24.15 -10.77
N GLU A 303 -1.57 -23.58 -10.01
CA GLU A 303 -1.34 -23.12 -8.63
C GLU A 303 -0.22 -22.06 -8.47
N ASP A 304 0.14 -21.31 -9.51
CA ASP A 304 1.04 -20.15 -9.36
C ASP A 304 0.42 -19.02 -8.52
N PHE A 305 -0.91 -18.97 -8.47
CA PHE A 305 -1.69 -17.98 -7.74
C PHE A 305 -1.35 -16.52 -8.11
N ALA A 306 -1.18 -16.22 -9.40
CA ALA A 306 -0.84 -14.88 -9.88
C ALA A 306 -2.01 -13.90 -9.68
N GLY A 307 -1.89 -12.99 -8.70
CA GLY A 307 -2.90 -11.97 -8.43
C GLY A 307 -3.16 -11.70 -6.95
N MET A 308 -4.27 -11.01 -6.68
CA MET A 308 -4.70 -10.69 -5.33
C MET A 308 -5.34 -11.89 -4.63
N LYS A 309 -4.89 -12.15 -3.41
CA LYS A 309 -5.47 -13.14 -2.50
C LYS A 309 -6.11 -12.42 -1.32
N TYR A 310 -7.35 -12.80 -0.99
CA TYR A 310 -8.14 -12.27 0.15
C TYR A 310 -8.25 -10.72 0.29
N GLY A 311 -8.03 -9.98 -0.80
CA GLY A 311 -8.09 -8.50 -0.80
C GLY A 311 -6.79 -7.80 -0.37
N TRP A 312 -5.69 -8.54 -0.31
CA TRP A 312 -4.34 -8.01 -0.12
C TRP A 312 -3.79 -7.45 -1.43
N GLU A 313 -2.96 -6.43 -1.30
CA GLU A 313 -2.67 -5.50 -2.40
C GLU A 313 -1.59 -6.03 -3.35
N LEU A 314 -1.82 -5.75 -4.63
CA LEU A 314 -0.79 -5.54 -5.64
C LEU A 314 -0.29 -4.12 -5.44
N ALA A 315 0.91 -3.82 -5.91
CA ALA A 315 1.45 -2.48 -5.86
C ALA A 315 1.56 -1.90 -7.27
N LYS A 316 1.60 -0.57 -7.33
CA LYS A 316 1.82 0.17 -8.57
C LYS A 316 2.83 1.29 -8.34
N GLY A 317 3.45 1.74 -9.41
CA GLY A 317 4.34 2.90 -9.43
C GLY A 317 5.16 2.94 -10.71
N ASP A 318 5.71 4.11 -11.06
CA ASP A 318 6.55 4.30 -12.25
C ASP A 318 7.98 3.79 -12.02
N ILE A 319 8.17 2.46 -12.01
CA ILE A 319 9.43 1.80 -11.62
C ILE A 319 10.52 2.04 -12.65
N ASN A 320 10.16 2.07 -13.93
CA ASN A 320 11.11 2.36 -15.01
C ASN A 320 11.32 3.86 -15.25
N ARG A 321 10.55 4.72 -14.58
CA ARG A 321 10.62 6.19 -14.63
C ARG A 321 10.28 6.78 -16.00
N ASP A 322 9.37 6.16 -16.74
CA ASP A 322 8.90 6.63 -18.04
C ASP A 322 7.63 7.51 -17.96
N GLY A 323 7.08 7.67 -16.77
CA GLY A 323 5.89 8.47 -16.48
C GLY A 323 4.58 7.71 -16.69
N ILE A 324 4.60 6.39 -16.73
CA ILE A 324 3.43 5.51 -16.78
C ILE A 324 3.47 4.59 -15.54
N ASP A 325 2.32 4.31 -14.92
CA ASP A 325 2.30 3.40 -13.79
C ASP A 325 2.62 1.96 -14.23
N ASP A 326 3.59 1.33 -13.56
CA ASP A 326 3.89 -0.09 -13.68
C ASP A 326 3.15 -0.88 -12.59
N LEU A 327 2.96 -2.18 -12.82
CA LEU A 327 2.28 -3.11 -11.91
C LEU A 327 3.26 -4.11 -11.29
N LEU A 328 3.23 -4.28 -9.97
CA LEU A 328 3.86 -5.40 -9.27
C LEU A 328 2.86 -6.52 -9.09
N LEU A 329 2.97 -7.54 -9.94
CA LEU A 329 2.17 -8.74 -9.86
C LEU A 329 2.88 -9.81 -9.03
N LYS A 330 2.16 -10.42 -8.09
CA LYS A 330 2.68 -11.51 -7.28
C LYS A 330 2.12 -12.84 -7.75
N ALA A 331 2.97 -13.87 -7.78
CA ALA A 331 2.64 -15.27 -8.05
C ALA A 331 3.33 -16.15 -6.98
N GLY A 332 2.77 -16.15 -5.77
CA GLY A 332 3.40 -16.76 -4.60
C GLY A 332 3.59 -18.29 -4.67
N GLY A 333 2.87 -18.97 -5.57
CA GLY A 333 3.01 -20.40 -5.84
C GLY A 333 4.00 -20.75 -6.94
N SER A 334 4.60 -19.76 -7.62
CA SER A 334 5.49 -19.98 -8.77
C SER A 334 6.69 -20.88 -8.42
N ASP A 335 7.04 -21.76 -9.37
CA ASP A 335 8.24 -22.60 -9.33
C ASP A 335 9.51 -21.86 -9.82
N GLY A 336 9.42 -20.53 -9.97
CA GLY A 336 10.53 -19.64 -10.23
C GLY A 336 11.13 -19.77 -11.64
N PRO A 337 12.41 -19.38 -11.82
CA PRO A 337 13.04 -19.38 -13.13
C PRO A 337 13.04 -20.78 -13.73
N GLU A 338 12.51 -20.88 -14.96
CA GLU A 338 12.39 -22.14 -15.72
C GLU A 338 11.66 -23.27 -14.96
N ASN A 339 10.82 -22.94 -13.97
CA ASN A 339 10.12 -23.89 -13.09
C ASN A 339 11.07 -24.86 -12.37
N SER A 340 12.24 -24.35 -11.95
CA SER A 340 13.32 -25.16 -11.39
C SER A 340 13.36 -25.19 -9.85
N VAL A 341 12.63 -24.29 -9.17
CA VAL A 341 12.65 -24.12 -7.71
C VAL A 341 11.22 -24.14 -7.16
N VAL A 342 10.80 -25.34 -6.74
CA VAL A 342 9.39 -25.61 -6.36
C VAL A 342 8.85 -24.63 -5.33
N ASN A 343 7.72 -23.97 -5.63
CA ASN A 343 7.02 -23.02 -4.77
C ASN A 343 7.96 -21.96 -4.14
N CYS A 344 8.93 -21.46 -4.89
CA CYS A 344 9.81 -20.38 -4.41
C CYS A 344 9.12 -19.01 -4.47
N GLY A 345 8.06 -18.88 -5.27
CA GLY A 345 7.31 -17.66 -5.46
C GLY A 345 8.02 -16.65 -6.37
N GLU A 346 7.22 -15.76 -6.94
CA GLU A 346 7.64 -14.78 -7.95
C GLU A 346 6.90 -13.46 -7.76
N ILE A 347 7.61 -12.36 -7.95
CA ILE A 347 7.05 -11.02 -8.14
C ILE A 347 7.54 -10.52 -9.49
N ALA A 348 6.60 -10.22 -10.39
CA ALA A 348 6.88 -9.66 -11.70
C ALA A 348 6.58 -8.18 -11.72
N VAL A 349 7.55 -7.37 -12.15
CA VAL A 349 7.35 -5.96 -12.50
C VAL A 349 6.88 -5.89 -13.95
N ILE A 350 5.65 -5.43 -14.15
CA ILE A 350 5.00 -5.38 -15.46
C ILE A 350 4.85 -3.93 -15.89
N LEU A 351 5.50 -3.60 -17.00
CA LEU A 351 5.54 -2.24 -17.52
C LEU A 351 4.18 -1.78 -18.05
N GLY A 352 3.76 -0.62 -17.59
CA GLY A 352 2.69 0.16 -18.18
C GLY A 352 3.05 0.63 -19.59
N SER A 353 2.05 0.89 -20.44
CA SER A 353 2.28 1.38 -21.79
C SER A 353 1.05 1.84 -22.55
N ARG A 354 1.25 2.92 -23.30
CA ARG A 354 0.31 3.41 -24.34
C ARG A 354 -0.01 2.37 -25.41
N ASP A 355 0.90 1.43 -25.67
CA ASP A 355 0.69 0.34 -26.63
C ASP A 355 -0.10 -0.80 -25.97
N ARG A 356 -1.41 -0.61 -25.83
CA ARG A 356 -2.33 -1.59 -25.23
C ARG A 356 -2.28 -2.93 -25.98
N VAL A 357 -2.24 -4.03 -25.24
CA VAL A 357 -2.26 -5.40 -25.75
C VAL A 357 -3.35 -6.21 -25.06
N ASP A 358 -3.96 -7.17 -25.75
CA ASP A 358 -5.03 -7.97 -25.13
C ASP A 358 -4.52 -8.90 -24.02
N ARG A 359 -3.22 -9.25 -24.04
CA ARG A 359 -2.62 -10.24 -23.13
C ARG A 359 -1.14 -9.95 -22.88
N ILE A 360 -0.72 -10.14 -21.64
CA ILE A 360 0.68 -10.18 -21.21
C ILE A 360 0.94 -11.56 -20.62
N ASP A 361 1.79 -12.34 -21.27
CA ASP A 361 2.29 -13.61 -20.74
C ASP A 361 3.50 -13.34 -19.83
N LEU A 362 3.53 -13.91 -18.63
CA LEU A 362 4.63 -13.72 -17.69
C LEU A 362 5.96 -14.32 -18.17
N GLU A 363 5.90 -15.26 -19.12
CA GLU A 363 7.07 -15.83 -19.76
C GLU A 363 7.36 -15.16 -21.11
N GLY A 364 8.55 -14.57 -21.25
CA GLY A 364 9.07 -14.07 -22.53
C GLY A 364 8.42 -12.80 -23.08
N SER A 365 7.50 -12.16 -22.33
CA SER A 365 6.95 -10.87 -22.73
C SER A 365 7.93 -9.74 -22.49
N SER A 366 8.05 -8.82 -23.46
CA SER A 366 8.83 -7.59 -23.32
C SER A 366 8.19 -6.58 -22.35
N ARG A 367 7.02 -6.90 -21.80
CA ARG A 367 6.37 -6.11 -20.73
C ARG A 367 6.93 -6.44 -19.36
N ILE A 368 7.62 -7.56 -19.17
CA ILE A 368 8.23 -7.89 -17.89
C ILE A 368 9.55 -7.12 -17.80
N TYR A 369 9.65 -6.19 -16.85
CA TYR A 369 10.86 -5.39 -16.66
C TYR A 369 11.95 -6.24 -15.98
N PHE A 370 11.59 -6.85 -14.86
CA PHE A 370 12.37 -7.84 -14.16
C PHE A 370 11.48 -8.64 -13.21
N ASN A 371 12.00 -9.75 -12.70
CA ASN A 371 11.34 -10.57 -11.70
C ASN A 371 12.18 -10.68 -10.42
N ILE A 372 11.51 -10.82 -9.27
CA ILE A 372 12.11 -11.16 -7.98
C ILE A 372 11.59 -12.53 -7.55
N TYR A 373 12.50 -13.47 -7.30
CA TYR A 373 12.18 -14.86 -6.97
C TYR A 373 12.55 -15.26 -5.55
N GLY A 374 11.92 -16.33 -5.06
CA GLY A 374 12.52 -17.15 -4.02
C GLY A 374 13.81 -17.83 -4.50
N LYS A 375 14.84 -17.87 -3.66
CA LYS A 375 16.08 -18.58 -3.98
C LYS A 375 15.98 -20.08 -3.74
N TYR A 376 15.20 -20.48 -2.74
CA TYR A 376 15.02 -21.85 -2.31
C TYR A 376 13.56 -22.29 -2.37
N ALA A 377 13.36 -23.60 -2.42
CA ALA A 377 12.02 -24.18 -2.48
C ALA A 377 11.22 -23.85 -1.21
N GLY A 378 10.00 -23.35 -1.40
CA GLY A 378 9.12 -22.95 -0.29
C GLY A 378 9.40 -21.56 0.29
N ASP A 379 10.32 -20.78 -0.29
CA ASP A 379 10.51 -19.37 0.07
C ASP A 379 9.24 -18.56 -0.12
N ALA A 380 8.39 -18.94 -1.09
CA ALA A 380 7.06 -18.38 -1.31
C ALA A 380 7.04 -16.83 -1.37
N VAL A 381 8.06 -16.22 -2.01
CA VAL A 381 8.14 -14.77 -2.25
C VAL A 381 6.87 -14.30 -2.95
N GLY A 382 6.32 -13.17 -2.51
CA GLY A 382 5.08 -12.63 -3.07
C GLY A 382 3.78 -13.32 -2.60
N THR A 383 3.84 -14.28 -1.66
CA THR A 383 2.61 -14.87 -1.08
C THR A 383 1.86 -13.90 -0.16
N GLY A 384 2.56 -12.94 0.45
CA GLY A 384 2.01 -11.87 1.29
C GLY A 384 1.87 -10.55 0.53
N ALA A 385 1.99 -9.41 1.24
CA ALA A 385 1.89 -8.07 0.67
C ALA A 385 3.16 -7.64 -0.08
N VAL A 386 2.98 -6.67 -1.00
CA VAL A 386 4.05 -5.92 -1.66
C VAL A 386 3.65 -4.45 -1.69
N ASP A 387 4.63 -3.55 -1.69
CA ASP A 387 4.43 -2.11 -1.82
C ASP A 387 5.61 -1.45 -2.55
N VAL A 388 5.39 -0.24 -3.05
CA VAL A 388 6.37 0.57 -3.76
C VAL A 388 6.40 1.97 -3.15
N ALA A 389 7.60 2.48 -2.89
CA ALA A 389 7.85 3.86 -2.51
C ALA A 389 9.31 4.21 -2.77
N ASP A 390 9.68 5.49 -2.77
CA ASP A 390 11.08 5.92 -2.72
C ASP A 390 11.53 5.98 -1.25
N TYR A 391 11.98 4.83 -0.72
CA TYR A 391 12.31 4.65 0.70
C TYR A 391 13.60 5.37 1.08
N ASN A 392 14.56 5.52 0.17
CA ASN A 392 15.83 6.19 0.44
C ASN A 392 15.93 7.61 -0.17
N ASN A 393 14.88 8.09 -0.83
CA ASN A 393 14.79 9.40 -1.51
C ASN A 393 15.87 9.61 -2.58
N ASP A 394 16.21 8.56 -3.32
CA ASP A 394 17.16 8.61 -4.43
C ASP A 394 16.49 8.81 -5.81
N SER A 395 15.17 8.99 -5.81
CA SER A 395 14.29 9.12 -6.97
C SER A 395 14.16 7.85 -7.82
N TYR A 396 14.59 6.69 -7.32
CA TYR A 396 14.24 5.39 -7.87
C TYR A 396 13.21 4.72 -6.97
N PRO A 397 12.13 4.13 -7.53
CA PRO A 397 11.19 3.39 -6.72
C PRO A 397 11.83 2.13 -6.11
N ASP A 398 11.66 1.98 -4.81
CA ASP A 398 12.05 0.83 -4.02
C ASP A 398 10.87 -0.13 -3.86
N ILE A 399 11.16 -1.41 -3.71
CA ILE A 399 10.14 -2.46 -3.60
C ILE A 399 10.24 -3.11 -2.23
N LEU A 400 9.14 -3.04 -1.48
CA LEU A 400 8.95 -3.78 -0.23
C LEU A 400 8.14 -5.04 -0.52
N PHE A 401 8.64 -6.20 -0.09
CA PHE A 401 7.97 -7.46 -0.38
C PHE A 401 8.14 -8.52 0.70
N SER A 402 7.09 -9.33 0.86
CA SER A 402 7.08 -10.47 1.77
C SER A 402 7.83 -11.69 1.22
N SER A 403 8.43 -12.46 2.13
CA SER A 403 8.90 -13.84 1.91
C SER A 403 8.33 -14.77 2.98
N GLY A 404 8.06 -16.01 2.58
CA GLY A 404 7.65 -17.10 3.46
C GLY A 404 8.76 -17.61 4.40
N VAL A 405 10.01 -17.16 4.20
CA VAL A 405 11.19 -17.64 4.94
C VAL A 405 12.07 -16.46 5.38
N SER A 406 12.76 -16.61 6.51
CA SER A 406 13.86 -15.73 6.96
C SER A 406 15.10 -16.58 7.27
N ILE A 407 16.28 -15.95 7.40
CA ILE A 407 17.55 -16.63 7.75
C ILE A 407 17.48 -17.42 9.07
N SER A 408 16.51 -17.13 9.93
CA SER A 408 16.30 -17.82 11.21
C SER A 408 15.60 -19.18 11.07
N GLY A 409 15.01 -19.51 9.91
CA GLY A 409 14.46 -20.82 9.59
C GLY A 409 13.14 -20.79 8.79
N PHE A 410 12.63 -21.98 8.47
CA PHE A 410 11.31 -22.13 7.82
C PHE A 410 10.19 -21.57 8.71
N HIS A 411 9.25 -20.82 8.10
CA HIS A 411 8.06 -20.20 8.73
C HIS A 411 8.30 -19.05 9.72
N SER A 412 9.54 -18.54 9.87
CA SER A 412 9.75 -17.29 10.61
C SER A 412 9.34 -16.06 9.80
N GLY A 413 9.55 -16.08 8.47
CA GLY A 413 9.20 -15.02 7.53
C GLY A 413 10.04 -13.74 7.65
N ALA A 414 10.10 -12.98 6.57
CA ALA A 414 10.65 -11.62 6.56
C ALA A 414 9.95 -10.73 5.50
N ALA A 415 10.05 -9.41 5.72
CA ALA A 415 9.82 -8.41 4.68
C ALA A 415 11.17 -7.87 4.19
N PHE A 416 11.33 -7.69 2.89
CA PHE A 416 12.58 -7.26 2.25
C PHE A 416 12.36 -5.95 1.51
N ILE A 417 13.37 -5.09 1.52
CA ILE A 417 13.43 -3.90 0.65
C ILE A 417 14.52 -4.13 -0.39
N TRP A 418 14.10 -4.15 -1.64
CA TRP A 418 15.00 -4.00 -2.79
C TRP A 418 15.02 -2.52 -3.18
N LEU A 419 16.20 -1.91 -3.19
CA LEU A 419 16.41 -0.51 -3.52
C LEU A 419 16.52 -0.33 -5.03
N GLY A 420 15.72 0.59 -5.56
CA GLY A 420 15.72 1.04 -6.95
C GLY A 420 17.09 1.55 -7.39
N ARG A 421 17.39 1.39 -8.68
CA ARG A 421 18.68 1.79 -9.27
C ARG A 421 18.60 1.85 -10.78
N GLU A 422 19.49 2.64 -11.39
CA GLU A 422 19.57 2.79 -12.85
C GLU A 422 19.94 1.48 -13.57
N ASN A 423 20.92 0.76 -13.03
CA ASN A 423 21.40 -0.48 -13.62
C ASN A 423 20.70 -1.66 -12.96
N ILE A 424 19.64 -2.14 -13.61
CA ILE A 424 18.91 -3.31 -13.15
C ILE A 424 19.35 -4.60 -13.88
N SER A 425 19.09 -5.73 -13.23
CA SER A 425 19.16 -7.07 -13.80
C SER A 425 17.75 -7.51 -14.20
N GLU A 426 17.63 -8.42 -15.17
CA GLU A 426 16.33 -9.02 -15.55
C GLU A 426 15.77 -9.94 -14.45
N MET A 427 16.62 -10.41 -13.53
CA MET A 427 16.23 -11.31 -12.44
C MET A 427 16.96 -10.95 -11.15
N TYR A 428 16.20 -11.00 -10.06
CA TYR A 428 16.66 -10.88 -8.69
C TYR A 428 16.09 -12.02 -7.84
N THR A 429 16.68 -12.22 -6.67
CA THR A 429 16.14 -13.03 -5.58
C THR A 429 16.02 -12.17 -4.33
N TRP A 430 15.37 -12.67 -3.27
CA TRP A 430 15.35 -11.94 -1.98
C TRP A 430 16.73 -11.69 -1.38
N GLU A 431 17.77 -12.44 -1.78
CA GLU A 431 19.16 -12.18 -1.33
C GLU A 431 19.76 -10.92 -1.95
N ASP A 432 19.19 -10.43 -3.05
CA ASP A 432 19.62 -9.20 -3.72
C ASP A 432 18.98 -7.94 -3.12
N ALA A 433 18.14 -8.10 -2.09
CA ALA A 433 17.61 -7.00 -1.30
C ALA A 433 18.70 -6.39 -0.41
N GLU A 434 18.54 -5.13 -0.02
CA GLU A 434 19.50 -4.39 0.81
C GLU A 434 19.12 -4.39 2.29
N ILE A 435 17.82 -4.54 2.59
CA ILE A 435 17.28 -4.51 3.96
C ILE A 435 16.29 -5.67 4.12
N ALA A 436 16.28 -6.30 5.29
CA ALA A 436 15.22 -7.21 5.68
C ALA A 436 14.75 -6.97 7.12
N PHE A 437 13.44 -7.06 7.33
CA PHE A 437 12.77 -7.05 8.63
C PHE A 437 12.39 -8.47 9.00
N GLU A 438 13.06 -9.02 10.01
CA GLU A 438 13.09 -10.45 10.24
C GLU A 438 12.44 -10.88 11.56
N GLY A 439 11.69 -11.99 11.48
CA GLY A 439 11.21 -12.70 12.64
C GLY A 439 12.34 -13.39 13.40
N THR A 440 12.47 -13.14 14.70
CA THR A 440 13.54 -13.73 15.55
C THR A 440 13.15 -15.07 16.20
N GLY A 441 11.87 -15.45 16.15
CA GLY A 441 11.34 -16.69 16.69
C GLY A 441 11.11 -17.75 15.60
N GLY A 442 11.36 -19.02 15.92
CA GLY A 442 11.18 -20.14 14.98
C GLY A 442 9.73 -20.47 14.60
N TRP A 443 8.74 -19.70 15.09
CA TRP A 443 7.30 -19.89 14.83
C TRP A 443 6.55 -18.54 14.87
N LEU A 444 7.05 -17.53 14.17
CA LEU A 444 6.36 -16.23 14.04
C LEU A 444 5.35 -16.17 12.89
N GLU A 445 4.98 -17.34 12.37
CA GLU A 445 3.90 -17.52 11.40
C GLU A 445 4.01 -16.52 10.25
N TYR A 446 5.16 -16.52 9.55
CA TYR A 446 5.42 -15.62 8.43
C TYR A 446 5.43 -14.14 8.84
N TYR A 447 6.34 -13.72 9.72
CA TYR A 447 6.61 -12.29 9.91
C TYR A 447 6.93 -11.62 8.56
N GLY A 448 6.43 -10.41 8.30
CA GLY A 448 6.57 -9.81 6.96
C GLY A 448 5.48 -10.21 5.97
N TYR A 449 4.54 -11.09 6.33
CA TYR A 449 3.41 -11.43 5.48
C TYR A 449 2.56 -10.22 5.12
N TYR A 450 2.39 -9.30 6.08
CA TYR A 450 1.83 -7.99 5.83
C TYR A 450 2.92 -6.94 5.91
N THR A 451 3.01 -6.11 4.88
CA THR A 451 4.04 -5.10 4.80
C THR A 451 3.55 -3.93 3.96
N VAL A 452 3.87 -2.71 4.41
CA VAL A 452 3.43 -1.46 3.80
C VAL A 452 4.51 -0.41 4.02
N PHE A 453 4.76 0.40 2.99
CA PHE A 453 5.43 1.69 3.13
C PHE A 453 4.41 2.76 3.48
N GLU A 454 4.65 3.51 4.56
CA GLU A 454 3.98 4.79 4.75
C GLU A 454 4.78 5.79 5.57
N ASP A 455 4.68 7.08 5.26
CA ASP A 455 5.28 8.17 6.05
C ASP A 455 4.39 8.50 7.27
N VAL A 456 4.39 7.60 8.27
CA VAL A 456 3.49 7.71 9.44
C VAL A 456 3.80 8.90 10.33
N ASN A 457 4.98 9.49 10.17
CA ASN A 457 5.47 10.58 11.00
C ASN A 457 5.56 11.93 10.25
N ASN A 458 5.30 11.92 8.95
CA ASN A 458 5.32 13.06 8.03
C ASN A 458 6.70 13.76 8.00
N ASP A 459 7.78 12.99 7.97
CA ASP A 459 9.16 13.49 7.78
C ASP A 459 9.60 13.56 6.31
N GLY A 460 8.76 13.07 5.40
CA GLY A 460 9.00 13.00 3.97
C GLY A 460 9.68 11.71 3.51
N PHE A 461 9.88 10.74 4.40
CA PHE A 461 10.44 9.42 4.09
C PHE A 461 9.43 8.32 4.44
N PRO A 462 9.20 7.35 3.54
CA PRO A 462 8.35 6.21 3.88
C PRO A 462 8.93 5.40 5.04
N ASP A 463 8.13 5.16 6.08
CA ASP A 463 8.41 4.20 7.15
C ASP A 463 7.94 2.80 6.75
N VAL A 464 8.35 1.77 7.51
CA VAL A 464 7.98 0.38 7.23
C VAL A 464 7.05 -0.16 8.30
N ILE A 465 5.88 -0.63 7.90
CA ILE A 465 4.93 -1.32 8.78
C ILE A 465 4.97 -2.80 8.44
N VAL A 466 5.15 -3.66 9.44
CA VAL A 466 5.33 -5.12 9.26
C VAL A 466 4.44 -5.91 10.21
N GLY A 467 3.71 -6.88 9.68
CA GLY A 467 2.88 -7.81 10.45
C GLY A 467 3.12 -9.28 10.08
N PRO A 468 2.89 -10.21 11.02
CA PRO A 468 2.86 -11.66 10.75
C PRO A 468 1.57 -12.08 10.04
N SER A 469 1.44 -13.35 9.65
CA SER A 469 0.19 -13.86 9.09
C SER A 469 -0.98 -13.84 10.09
N ASP A 470 -2.20 -14.07 9.58
CA ASP A 470 -3.48 -13.83 10.27
C ASP A 470 -3.68 -14.46 11.66
N ASN A 471 -2.90 -15.46 12.11
CA ASN A 471 -3.12 -16.02 13.45
C ASN A 471 -2.42 -15.25 14.58
N LEU A 472 -1.53 -14.31 14.25
CA LEU A 472 -0.92 -13.39 15.20
C LEU A 472 -1.49 -11.98 15.01
N ASN A 473 -2.20 -11.49 16.02
CA ASN A 473 -2.87 -10.19 15.97
C ASN A 473 -1.95 -9.08 16.47
N PHE A 474 -0.90 -8.74 15.74
CA PHE A 474 -0.10 -7.53 15.99
C PHE A 474 0.56 -7.03 14.70
N PHE A 475 1.03 -5.80 14.70
CA PHE A 475 2.01 -5.32 13.72
C PHE A 475 2.96 -4.31 14.36
N ASP A 476 4.07 -4.10 13.68
CA ASP A 476 5.19 -3.25 14.08
C ASP A 476 5.35 -2.11 13.10
N ILE A 477 5.79 -0.97 13.60
CA ILE A 477 6.20 0.20 12.82
C ILE A 477 7.69 0.40 13.07
N PHE A 478 8.45 0.51 12.00
CA PHE A 478 9.87 0.84 11.98
C PHE A 478 10.02 2.17 11.27
N LEU A 479 10.46 3.18 12.01
CA LEU A 479 10.73 4.48 11.42
C LEU A 479 11.95 4.40 10.51
N ASN A 480 11.89 5.13 9.40
CA ASN A 480 13.00 5.22 8.47
C ASN A 480 14.17 5.95 9.14
N LYS A 481 15.34 5.31 9.13
CA LYS A 481 16.57 5.85 9.72
C LYS A 481 17.49 6.49 8.69
N ASN A 482 17.13 6.44 7.40
CA ASN A 482 17.87 7.05 6.30
C ASN A 482 17.56 8.54 6.12
N ASP A 483 16.79 9.13 7.04
CA ASP A 483 16.54 10.56 7.12
C ASP A 483 17.84 11.39 7.02
N PRO A 484 18.02 12.19 5.96
CA PRO A 484 19.05 13.20 5.97
C PRO A 484 18.72 14.20 7.11
N PRO A 485 19.71 14.61 7.92
CA PRO A 485 19.47 15.59 8.97
C PRO A 485 18.87 16.85 8.35
N THR A 486 17.85 17.44 8.98
CA THR A 486 17.32 18.72 8.52
C THR A 486 18.39 19.80 8.67
N VAL A 487 19.06 20.17 7.56
CA VAL A 487 20.04 21.26 7.55
C VAL A 487 19.32 22.58 7.33
N ARG A 488 19.10 23.37 8.40
CA ARG A 488 18.67 24.77 8.27
C ARG A 488 19.88 25.70 8.28
N PHE A 489 20.07 26.45 7.19
CA PHE A 489 21.11 27.46 7.09
C PHE A 489 20.77 28.67 7.98
N LEU A 490 21.48 28.85 9.10
CA LEU A 490 21.29 29.98 10.02
C LEU A 490 22.45 30.99 9.92
N GLY A 491 22.52 31.67 8.78
CA GLY A 491 23.16 32.98 8.62
C GLY A 491 24.70 33.04 8.71
N VAL A 492 25.23 34.20 8.33
CA VAL A 492 26.65 34.57 8.43
C VAL A 492 26.76 35.71 9.45
N GLU A 493 27.71 35.66 10.38
CA GLU A 493 27.87 36.66 11.46
C GLU A 493 27.99 38.09 10.91
N LYS A 494 28.70 38.23 9.78
CA LYS A 494 28.94 39.50 9.10
C LYS A 494 28.85 39.31 7.59
N LYS A 495 27.96 40.06 6.92
CA LYS A 495 27.89 40.11 5.45
C LYS A 495 29.04 40.91 4.80
N GLU A 496 29.77 41.71 5.58
CA GLU A 496 30.87 42.54 5.09
C GLU A 496 32.23 41.98 5.52
N VAL A 497 33.09 41.67 4.55
CA VAL A 497 34.46 41.20 4.77
C VAL A 497 35.33 42.37 5.24
N LEU A 498 35.76 42.36 6.51
CA LEU A 498 36.74 43.30 7.04
C LEU A 498 38.14 42.66 7.02
N ARG A 499 39.13 43.34 6.42
CA ARG A 499 40.51 42.85 6.35
C ARG A 499 41.08 42.64 7.76
N GLY A 500 41.45 41.40 8.08
CA GLY A 500 42.16 41.06 9.31
C GLY A 500 41.30 40.50 10.44
N GLU A 501 40.01 40.23 10.21
CA GLU A 501 39.16 39.46 11.12
C GLU A 501 38.76 38.11 10.50
N GLU A 502 38.56 37.09 11.35
CA GLU A 502 38.03 35.79 10.95
C GLU A 502 36.52 35.92 10.65
N ASN A 503 36.07 35.42 9.50
CA ASN A 503 34.64 35.24 9.24
C ASN A 503 34.24 33.88 9.80
N HIS A 504 33.29 33.87 10.73
CA HIS A 504 32.72 32.62 11.23
C HIS A 504 31.44 32.29 10.46
N LEU A 505 31.44 31.11 9.82
CA LEU A 505 30.23 30.46 9.35
C LEU A 505 29.74 29.55 10.46
N TRP A 506 28.44 29.58 10.75
CA TRP A 506 27.86 28.61 11.66
C TRP A 506 26.70 27.91 10.96
N VAL A 507 26.69 26.60 11.10
CA VAL A 507 25.57 25.75 10.74
C VAL A 507 24.98 25.26 12.05
N LEU A 508 23.69 25.53 12.27
CA LEU A 508 22.97 24.92 13.37
C LEU A 508 22.33 23.65 12.83
N CYS A 509 22.94 22.52 13.14
CA CYS A 509 22.29 21.22 12.97
C CYS A 509 21.49 20.95 14.24
N TYR A 510 20.20 20.67 14.06
CA TYR A 510 19.33 20.23 15.12
C TYR A 510 18.86 18.82 14.78
N ASP A 511 19.00 17.93 15.75
CA ASP A 511 18.39 16.60 15.75
C ASP A 511 17.57 16.54 17.03
N ASP A 512 16.24 16.58 16.91
CA ASP A 512 15.29 16.44 18.02
C ASP A 512 15.14 14.99 18.48
N ARG A 513 15.64 14.02 17.71
CA ARG A 513 15.03 12.69 17.69
C ARG A 513 15.80 11.61 18.42
N THR A 514 16.98 11.88 19.01
CA THR A 514 17.58 11.17 20.19
C THR A 514 18.96 11.77 20.57
N PRO A 515 19.52 11.53 21.78
CA PRO A 515 20.68 12.29 22.27
C PRO A 515 22.06 11.88 21.73
N PHE A 516 22.20 10.90 20.83
CA PHE A 516 23.50 10.28 20.52
C PHE A 516 23.63 9.76 19.09
N HIS A 517 23.89 10.65 18.13
CA HIS A 517 24.42 10.27 16.81
C HIS A 517 25.45 11.31 16.34
N ASP A 518 26.47 10.86 15.61
CA ASP A 518 27.52 11.71 15.04
C ASP A 518 27.01 12.33 13.72
N LEU A 519 26.91 13.65 13.65
CA LEU A 519 26.56 14.40 12.44
C LEU A 519 27.79 14.61 11.55
N ASN A 520 27.76 14.09 10.32
CA ASN A 520 28.72 14.45 9.27
C ASN A 520 28.15 15.59 8.41
N ILE A 521 28.78 16.76 8.46
CA ILE A 521 28.35 17.95 7.70
C ILE A 521 29.45 18.28 6.69
N THR A 522 29.10 18.29 5.40
CA THR A 522 29.99 18.77 4.32
C THR A 522 29.59 20.19 3.94
N ILE A 523 30.51 21.14 3.97
CA ILE A 523 30.24 22.56 3.70
C ILE A 523 31.03 22.99 2.46
N GLN A 524 30.36 23.38 1.39
CA GLN A 524 31.01 23.99 0.21
C GLN A 524 30.98 25.52 0.31
N LEU A 525 32.14 26.17 0.17
CA LEU A 525 32.28 27.63 0.27
C LEU A 525 32.93 28.21 -1.00
N SER A 526 32.36 29.30 -1.53
CA SER A 526 32.98 30.12 -2.58
C SER A 526 33.44 31.46 -1.98
N VAL A 527 34.72 31.78 -2.13
CA VAL A 527 35.37 32.96 -1.53
C VAL A 527 35.47 34.16 -2.49
N ASP A 528 35.15 33.96 -3.77
CA ASP A 528 35.34 34.95 -4.84
C ASP A 528 34.21 34.97 -5.88
N GLY A 529 33.12 34.19 -5.67
CA GLY A 529 32.03 34.05 -6.63
C GLY A 529 32.38 33.18 -7.84
N GLY A 530 33.50 32.44 -7.79
CA GLY A 530 33.91 31.41 -8.74
C GLY A 530 33.81 29.99 -8.18
N GLU A 531 34.36 29.03 -8.95
CA GLU A 531 34.21 27.55 -8.82
C GLU A 531 34.16 27.01 -7.38
N TRP A 532 33.17 26.15 -7.16
CA TRP A 532 32.92 25.41 -5.92
C TRP A 532 34.09 24.44 -5.64
N ARG A 533 34.58 24.43 -4.41
CA ARG A 533 35.50 23.40 -3.92
C ARG A 533 34.89 22.68 -2.74
N GLU A 534 35.00 21.36 -2.77
CA GLU A 534 34.64 20.45 -1.68
C GLU A 534 35.67 20.62 -0.55
N LEU A 535 35.20 20.81 0.68
CA LEU A 535 36.01 21.00 1.89
C LEU A 535 35.75 19.88 2.89
#